data_AF-A0A1V4RIF2-F1
#
_entry.id   AF-A0A1V4RIF2-F1
#
_cell.length_a   1.000
_cell.length_b   1.000
_cell.length_c   1.000
_cell.angle_alpha   90.00
_cell.angle_beta   90.00
_cell.angle_gamma   90.00
#
_symmetry.space_group_name_H-M   'P 1'
#
loop_
_entity.id
_entity.type
_entity.pdbx_description
1 polymer ?
#
loop_
_entity_poly.entity_id
_entity_poly.type
_entity_poly.pdbx_seq_one_letter_code
_entity_poly.pdbx_strand_id
1 'polypeptide(L)'
;MRAQVAEDIRWLFASQDVNEAQDNLEHLVSKYTRKAPQLARWMESELPDGFGAYRIAKSERRHLRTTNIIERYHREIKRRLRVTGPLPNEASLLRLVTAILIEISDEWETGRKYMTVKELIRL
;
A
#
# COMPACT_ATOMS: atom_id res chain seq x y z
N MET A 1 -20.29 2.06 9.60
CA MET A 1 -19.22 1.16 10.10
C MET A 1 -17.92 1.26 9.29
N ARG A 2 -17.95 1.21 7.93
CA ARG A 2 -16.72 1.25 7.10
C ARG A 2 -15.79 2.44 7.38
N ALA A 3 -16.33 3.65 7.49
CA ALA A 3 -15.55 4.85 7.79
C ALA A 3 -14.80 4.73 9.13
N GLN A 4 -15.48 4.27 10.19
CA GLN A 4 -14.88 4.03 11.50
C GLN A 4 -13.76 2.99 11.43
N VAL A 5 -13.98 1.86 10.75
CA VAL A 5 -12.97 0.81 10.60
C VAL A 5 -11.72 1.35 9.90
N ALA A 6 -11.91 2.17 8.85
CA ALA A 6 -10.80 2.80 8.15
C ALA A 6 -10.03 3.79 9.03
N GLU A 7 -10.71 4.55 9.90
CA GLU A 7 -10.05 5.42 10.88
C GLU A 7 -9.25 4.64 11.91
N ASP A 8 -9.84 3.58 12.46
CA ASP A 8 -9.20 2.69 13.43
C ASP A 8 -7.93 2.05 12.86
N ILE A 9 -7.98 1.54 11.62
CA ILE A 9 -6.81 0.99 10.93
C ILE A 9 -5.78 2.08 10.64
N ARG A 10 -6.20 3.30 10.26
CA ARG A 10 -5.27 4.43 10.08
C ARG A 10 -4.56 4.80 11.37
N TRP A 11 -5.27 4.75 12.49
CA TRP A 11 -4.72 5.00 13.82
C TRP A 11 -3.71 3.91 14.21
N LEU A 12 -4.04 2.63 14.01
CA LEU A 12 -3.14 1.49 14.21
C LEU A 12 -1.80 1.66 13.48
N PHE A 13 -1.83 2.03 12.19
CA PHE A 13 -0.61 2.24 11.39
C PHE A 13 0.08 3.58 11.65
N ALA A 14 -0.48 4.44 12.52
CA ALA A 14 0.14 5.67 12.96
C ALA A 14 0.97 5.52 14.25
N SER A 15 1.00 4.32 14.84
CA SER A 15 1.80 4.00 16.02
C SER A 15 3.28 4.30 15.85
N GLN A 16 3.96 4.47 16.99
CA GLN A 16 5.37 4.83 17.03
C GLN A 16 6.26 3.68 16.56
N ASP A 17 5.97 2.47 16.99
CA ASP A 17 6.71 1.25 16.69
C ASP A 17 5.79 0.02 16.55
N VAL A 18 6.41 -1.13 16.27
CA VAL A 18 5.69 -2.39 16.03
C VAL A 18 5.04 -2.96 17.28
N ASN A 19 5.60 -2.71 18.47
CA ASN A 19 5.04 -3.21 19.73
C ASN A 19 3.75 -2.45 20.05
N GLU A 20 3.79 -1.12 19.95
CA GLU A 20 2.58 -0.30 20.12
C GLU A 20 1.51 -0.65 19.08
N ALA A 21 1.92 -0.94 17.83
CA ALA A 21 0.99 -1.38 16.79
C ALA A 21 0.36 -2.75 17.14
N GLN A 22 1.11 -3.67 17.73
CA GLN A 22 0.59 -4.96 18.17
C GLN A 22 -0.43 -4.81 19.29
N ASP A 23 -0.13 -4.00 20.32
CA ASP A 23 -1.07 -3.71 21.42
C ASP A 23 -2.36 -3.09 20.88
N ASN A 24 -2.23 -2.12 19.97
CA ASN A 24 -3.36 -1.46 19.34
C ASN A 24 -4.19 -2.43 18.47
N LEU A 25 -3.55 -3.43 17.85
CA LEU A 25 -4.26 -4.47 17.10
C LEU A 25 -5.15 -5.31 18.03
N GLU A 26 -4.61 -5.76 19.16
CA GLU A 26 -5.36 -6.54 20.16
C GLU A 26 -6.59 -5.77 20.69
N HIS A 27 -6.42 -4.47 20.92
CA HIS A 27 -7.50 -3.57 21.27
C HIS A 27 -8.59 -3.50 20.18
N LEU A 28 -8.19 -3.37 18.91
CA LEU A 28 -9.15 -3.32 17.79
C LEU A 28 -9.86 -4.65 17.58
N VAL A 29 -9.15 -5.78 17.67
CA VAL A 29 -9.74 -7.11 17.59
C VAL A 29 -10.83 -7.24 18.65
N SER A 30 -10.50 -6.95 19.91
CA SER A 30 -11.44 -6.99 21.05
C SER A 30 -12.66 -6.09 20.85
N LYS A 31 -12.45 -4.88 20.32
CA LYS A 31 -13.52 -3.91 20.00
C LYS A 31 -14.52 -4.48 18.98
N TYR A 32 -14.03 -5.20 17.98
CA TYR A 32 -14.84 -5.70 16.88
C TYR A 32 -15.33 -7.15 17.05
N THR A 33 -14.76 -7.95 17.97
CA THR A 33 -15.11 -9.38 18.16
C THR A 33 -16.62 -9.61 18.27
N ARG A 34 -17.33 -8.79 19.08
CA ARG A 34 -18.78 -8.98 19.31
C ARG A 34 -19.64 -8.50 18.14
N LYS A 35 -19.32 -7.33 17.57
CA LYS A 35 -20.16 -6.68 16.55
C LYS A 35 -19.87 -7.17 15.13
N ALA A 36 -18.64 -7.60 14.86
CA ALA A 36 -18.14 -8.00 13.55
C ALA A 36 -17.03 -9.07 13.69
N PRO A 37 -17.35 -10.31 14.09
CA PRO A 37 -16.37 -11.36 14.38
C PRO A 37 -15.51 -11.75 13.17
N GLN A 38 -16.07 -11.70 11.96
CA GLN A 38 -15.31 -11.95 10.73
C GLN A 38 -14.26 -10.85 10.47
N LEU A 39 -14.61 -9.59 10.74
CA LEU A 39 -13.68 -8.48 10.62
C LEU A 39 -12.55 -8.61 11.65
N ALA A 40 -12.89 -8.96 12.90
CA ALA A 40 -11.89 -9.15 13.95
C ALA A 40 -10.87 -10.25 13.61
N ARG A 41 -11.34 -11.40 13.10
CA ARG A 41 -10.45 -12.48 12.63
C ARG A 41 -9.55 -12.05 11.48
N TRP A 42 -10.11 -11.32 10.51
CA TRP A 42 -9.33 -10.77 9.41
C TRP A 42 -8.29 -9.75 9.88
N MET A 43 -8.65 -8.89 10.85
CA MET A 43 -7.70 -7.94 11.42
C MET A 43 -6.51 -8.66 12.06
N GLU A 44 -6.79 -9.69 12.85
CA GLU A 44 -5.80 -10.48 13.55
C GLU A 44 -4.86 -11.24 12.60
N SER A 45 -5.37 -11.77 11.48
CA SER A 45 -4.54 -12.52 10.52
C SER A 45 -3.79 -11.63 9.52
N GLU A 46 -4.43 -10.59 8.98
CA GLU A 46 -3.90 -9.88 7.81
C GLU A 46 -3.20 -8.56 8.13
N LEU A 47 -3.59 -7.85 9.21
CA LEU A 47 -2.95 -6.56 9.52
C LEU A 47 -1.48 -6.66 9.95
N PRO A 48 -1.03 -7.74 10.65
CA PRO A 48 0.38 -7.91 10.98
C PRO A 48 1.32 -7.90 9.76
N ASP A 49 0.88 -8.37 8.58
CA ASP A 49 1.69 -8.33 7.36
C ASP A 49 2.05 -6.88 6.96
N GLY A 50 1.20 -5.92 7.29
CA GLY A 50 1.45 -4.49 7.08
C GLY A 50 2.53 -3.90 8.00
N PHE A 51 2.89 -4.57 9.10
CA PHE A 51 3.86 -4.06 10.08
C PHE A 51 5.29 -4.01 9.54
N GLY A 52 5.56 -4.62 8.38
CA GLY A 52 6.79 -4.40 7.63
C GLY A 52 7.10 -2.92 7.38
N ALA A 53 6.08 -2.04 7.36
CA ALA A 53 6.27 -0.59 7.25
C ALA A 53 7.06 0.01 8.42
N TYR A 54 7.09 -0.61 9.61
CA TYR A 54 7.85 -0.11 10.75
C TYR A 54 9.37 -0.21 10.58
N ARG A 55 9.82 -1.00 9.59
CA ARG A 55 11.24 -1.13 9.21
C ARG A 55 11.81 0.11 8.54
N ILE A 56 10.97 1.04 8.10
CA ILE A 56 11.42 2.31 7.53
C ILE A 56 11.18 3.47 8.50
N ALA A 57 11.96 4.54 8.30
CA ALA A 57 11.86 5.76 9.09
C ALA A 57 10.43 6.32 9.09
N LYS A 58 10.00 6.86 10.24
CA LYS A 58 8.62 7.35 10.46
C LYS A 58 8.16 8.36 9.41
N SER A 59 9.06 9.22 8.91
CA SER A 59 8.75 10.19 7.85
C SER A 59 8.32 9.53 6.54
N GLU A 60 8.91 8.37 6.22
CA GLU A 60 8.72 7.66 4.96
C GLU A 60 7.57 6.64 5.01
N ARG A 61 7.11 6.23 6.20
CA ARG A 61 6.06 5.21 6.39
C ARG A 61 4.77 5.49 5.61
N ARG A 62 4.46 6.78 5.41
CA ARG A 62 3.30 7.20 4.61
C ARG A 62 3.35 6.67 3.17
N HIS A 63 4.53 6.56 2.59
CA HIS A 63 4.71 6.09 1.22
C HIS A 63 4.45 4.58 1.09
N LEU A 64 4.79 3.77 2.10
CA LEU A 64 4.52 2.33 2.08
C LEU A 64 3.10 1.97 2.53
N ARG A 65 2.50 2.69 3.47
CA ARG A 65 1.17 2.35 4.01
C ARG A 65 0.01 2.67 3.06
N THR A 66 0.26 3.29 1.90
CA THR A 66 -0.80 3.70 0.98
C THR A 66 -0.59 3.12 -0.42
N THR A 67 -1.67 2.74 -1.08
CA THR A 67 -1.69 2.26 -2.47
C THR A 67 -1.72 3.38 -3.50
N ASN A 68 -1.62 4.64 -3.08
CA ASN A 68 -1.79 5.83 -3.93
C ASN A 68 -0.89 5.80 -5.18
N ILE A 69 0.36 5.38 -5.04
CA ILE A 69 1.31 5.33 -6.15
C ILE A 69 0.98 4.22 -7.14
N ILE A 70 0.61 3.04 -6.64
CA ILE A 70 0.19 1.89 -7.44
C ILE A 70 -1.10 2.24 -8.20
N GLU A 71 -2.07 2.86 -7.52
CA GLU A 71 -3.31 3.31 -8.13
C GLU A 71 -3.08 4.37 -9.21
N ARG A 72 -2.12 5.29 -8.99
CA ARG A 72 -1.71 6.26 -10.01
C ARG A 72 -1.16 5.58 -11.25
N TYR A 73 -0.31 4.56 -11.09
CA TYR A 73 0.24 3.80 -12.21
C TYR A 73 -0.79 2.96 -12.94
N HIS A 74 -1.65 2.26 -12.21
CA HIS A 74 -2.77 1.55 -12.82
C HIS A 74 -3.69 2.49 -13.61
N ARG A 75 -3.94 3.70 -13.11
CA ARG A 75 -4.72 4.71 -13.82
C ARG A 75 -4.02 5.15 -15.11
N GLU A 76 -2.71 5.37 -15.07
CA GLU A 76 -1.94 5.79 -16.23
C GLU A 76 -1.86 4.70 -17.31
N ILE A 77 -1.60 3.46 -16.90
CA ILE A 77 -1.64 2.29 -17.80
C ILE A 77 -3.01 2.18 -18.48
N LYS A 78 -4.11 2.26 -17.71
CA LYS A 78 -5.48 2.23 -18.25
C LYS A 78 -5.76 3.39 -19.20
N ARG A 79 -5.29 4.60 -18.87
CA ARG A 79 -5.47 5.81 -19.70
C ARG A 79 -4.81 5.63 -21.06
N ARG A 80 -3.56 5.15 -21.11
CA ARG A 80 -2.82 4.94 -22.35
C ARG A 80 -3.37 3.78 -23.17
N LEU A 81 -3.75 2.68 -22.51
CA LEU A 81 -4.43 1.55 -23.17
C LEU A 81 -5.74 1.95 -23.84
N ARG A 82 -6.51 2.85 -23.21
CA ARG A 82 -7.80 3.30 -23.76
C ARG A 82 -7.68 3.96 -25.13
N VAL A 83 -6.52 4.58 -25.43
CA VAL A 83 -6.27 5.25 -26.72
C VAL A 83 -5.88 4.24 -27.81
N THR A 84 -5.20 3.15 -27.44
CA THR A 84 -4.70 2.14 -28.39
C THR A 84 -5.82 1.25 -28.97
N GLY A 85 -6.94 1.10 -28.28
CA GLY A 85 -8.03 0.20 -28.70
C GLY A 85 -7.69 -1.29 -28.49
N PRO A 86 -8.35 -2.22 -29.21
CA PRO A 86 -8.07 -3.65 -29.11
C PRO A 86 -6.63 -3.98 -29.55
N LEU A 87 -5.94 -4.78 -28.75
CA LEU A 87 -4.59 -5.26 -29.05
C LEU A 87 -4.66 -6.61 -29.77
N PRO A 88 -3.73 -6.90 -30.70
CA PRO A 88 -3.79 -8.10 -31.52
C PRO A 88 -3.38 -9.38 -30.78
N ASN A 89 -2.63 -9.28 -29.67
CA ASN A 89 -2.21 -10.40 -28.82
C ASN A 89 -1.63 -9.92 -27.48
N GLU A 90 -1.41 -10.86 -26.55
CA GLU A 90 -0.82 -10.61 -25.23
C GLU A 90 0.59 -10.02 -25.31
N ALA A 91 1.40 -10.42 -26.28
CA ALA A 91 2.75 -9.88 -26.47
C ALA A 91 2.73 -8.39 -26.82
N SER A 92 1.69 -7.91 -27.51
CA SER A 92 1.48 -6.48 -27.78
C SER A 92 1.09 -5.71 -26.52
N LEU A 93 0.24 -6.30 -25.68
CA LEU A 93 -0.10 -5.73 -24.37
C LEU A 93 1.12 -5.62 -23.47
N LEU A 94 1.89 -6.70 -23.36
CA LEU A 94 3.09 -6.73 -22.53
C LEU A 94 4.09 -5.66 -22.98
N ARG A 95 4.33 -5.51 -24.28
CA ARG A 95 5.22 -4.46 -24.82
C ARG A 95 4.76 -3.06 -24.45
N LEU A 96 3.46 -2.76 -24.64
CA LEU A 96 2.92 -1.44 -24.32
C LEU A 96 3.00 -1.12 -22.83
N VAL A 97 2.57 -2.05 -21.97
CA VAL A 97 2.64 -1.87 -20.51
C VAL A 97 4.10 -1.71 -20.05
N THR A 98 5.01 -2.52 -20.61
CA THR A 98 6.44 -2.44 -20.29
C THR A 98 7.02 -1.08 -20.69
N ALA A 99 6.71 -0.58 -21.88
CA ALA A 99 7.15 0.75 -22.33
C ALA A 99 6.68 1.86 -21.38
N ILE A 100 5.41 1.81 -20.92
CA ILE A 100 4.87 2.77 -19.95
C ILE A 100 5.62 2.70 -18.61
N LEU A 101 5.92 1.49 -18.13
CA LEU A 101 6.65 1.30 -16.89
C LEU A 101 8.11 1.77 -16.99
N ILE A 102 8.75 1.61 -18.15
CA ILE A 102 10.09 2.15 -18.42
C ILE A 102 10.06 3.68 -18.32
N GLU A 103 9.10 4.36 -18.97
CA GLU A 103 8.98 5.82 -18.86
C GLU A 103 8.78 6.29 -17.41
N ILE A 104 7.97 5.58 -16.62
CA ILE A 104 7.78 5.87 -15.20
C ILE A 104 9.09 5.67 -14.41
N SER A 105 9.87 4.64 -14.75
CA SER A 105 11.17 4.39 -14.14
C SER A 105 12.15 5.51 -14.46
N ASP A 106 12.22 5.94 -15.72
CA ASP A 106 13.07 7.03 -16.16
C ASP A 106 12.71 8.35 -15.43
N GLU A 107 11.42 8.63 -15.23
CA GLU A 107 10.96 9.77 -14.42
C GLU A 107 11.43 9.70 -12.97
N TRP A 108 11.53 8.49 -12.40
CA TRP A 108 12.01 8.30 -11.02
C TRP A 108 13.52 8.47 -10.88
N GLU A 109 14.27 8.05 -11.90
CA GLU A 109 15.73 8.16 -11.92
C GLU A 109 16.19 9.60 -12.18
N THR A 110 15.49 10.30 -13.08
CA THR A 110 15.87 11.65 -13.52
C THR A 110 15.12 12.77 -12.79
N GLY A 111 13.95 12.47 -12.24
CA GLY A 111 13.04 13.43 -11.61
C GLY A 111 12.95 13.29 -10.09
N ARG A 112 11.76 13.59 -9.55
CA ARG A 112 11.52 13.55 -8.11
C ARG A 112 11.27 12.11 -7.66
N LYS A 113 12.23 11.53 -6.95
CA LYS A 113 12.08 10.22 -6.29
C LYS A 113 10.85 10.19 -5.39
N TYR A 114 10.06 9.13 -5.53
CA TYR A 114 8.84 8.94 -4.74
C TYR A 114 9.12 8.69 -3.25
N MET A 115 10.19 7.96 -2.94
CA MET A 115 10.63 7.64 -1.59
C MET A 115 12.16 7.50 -1.60
N THR A 116 12.82 7.92 -0.52
CA THR A 116 14.27 7.69 -0.34
C THR A 116 14.47 6.80 0.88
N VAL A 117 14.60 5.50 0.67
CA VAL A 117 14.91 4.56 1.75
C VAL A 117 16.40 4.68 2.05
N LYS A 118 16.73 5.34 3.16
CA LYS A 118 18.13 5.48 3.59
C LYS A 118 18.63 4.21 4.28
N GLU A 119 17.84 3.65 5.19
CA GLU A 119 18.18 2.46 5.97
C GLU A 119 16.91 1.65 6.31
N LEU A 120 17.06 0.33 6.38
CA LEU A 120 16.03 -0.58 6.90
C LEU A 120 16.39 -0.98 8.33
N ILE A 121 15.51 -0.66 9.27
CA ILE A 121 15.61 -1.05 10.66
C ILE A 121 15.25 -2.55 10.77
N ARG A 122 15.98 -3.29 11.62
CA ARG A 122 15.58 -4.64 12.04
C ARG A 122 14.45 -4.51 13.06
N LEU A 123 13.35 -5.24 12.82
CA LEU A 123 12.27 -5.40 13.80
C LEU A 123 12.75 -6.21 14.99
#